data_AF-A0A7W7WBC0-F1
#
_entry.id   AF-A0A7W7WBC0-F1
#
_cell.length_a   1.000
_cell.length_b   1.000
_cell.length_c   1.000
_cell.angle_alpha   90.00
_cell.angle_beta   90.00
_cell.angle_gamma   90.00
#
_symmetry.space_group_name_H-M   'P 1'
#
loop_
_entity.id
_entity.type
_entity.pdbx_description
1 polymer ?
#
loop_
_entity_poly.entity_id
_entity_poly.type
_entity_poly.pdbx_seq_one_letter_code
_entity_poly.pdbx_strand_id
1 'polypeptide(L)'
;MFEVPLRLAVALTVTLVTVGCSVTAAPVSSGGVSSVRESPSPPGGAGTAVKAGAADATATARNATVAENARAGDPRWRIGDPGTEHEIEGFADRVSVLPGEGFRLYVSTTAGRYTARAFRMGWYGGAGARQVWKSAELPGVRQAPPRTVAATRTVTAARWRPGPEVDTSGWPEGSYLIRLDAATGGRRYVPLTVRSASTRGRLVVVNAVTTWQAYNDWGGRSLYKGPGGFADRSRAVSFDRPYDTSGARLFLDMERDAIQLAERDGLPLSYVTDLELDRDPHVLDGARGLVSLGHDEYWSDHMRHTVEAARAHGTNIAFLGANAVYWRIRFAATPLGPGRLVVCHKDAAEDPGTALWRESGKPENSLTGPMYDCFPSESAYVVTRPGNWIFKGTGVRRGTAFPGMAGVETDKVVAGAPRPMEVLSVSPVDCGGRATVAHSAYYTAPSGAAVFDSGTMRWVCAMRGARCGHGVTARAGAFVRRATRNLLRVFAAGPAGRSHPAEDNLESLGLAGPAPR
;
A
#
# COMPACT_ATOMS: atom_id res chain seq x y z
N MET A 1 -13.56 0.25 -17.19
CA MET A 1 -13.17 0.26 -18.61
C MET A 1 -11.74 0.76 -18.67
N PHE A 2 -10.78 -0.15 -18.82
CA PHE A 2 -9.43 0.20 -19.26
C PHE A 2 -9.38 -0.19 -20.74
N GLU A 3 -9.74 0.73 -21.62
CA GLU A 3 -9.29 0.66 -23.01
C GLU A 3 -8.09 1.58 -23.11
N VAL A 4 -6.90 0.98 -23.13
CA VAL A 4 -5.68 1.66 -23.57
C VAL A 4 -5.34 1.01 -24.91
N PRO A 5 -5.23 1.77 -26.01
CA PRO A 5 -4.93 1.18 -27.31
C PRO A 5 -3.53 0.58 -27.29
N LEU A 6 -3.49 -0.67 -27.72
CA LEU A 6 -2.33 -1.50 -27.99
C LEU A 6 -1.38 -0.77 -28.96
N ARG A 7 -0.19 -0.37 -28.48
CA ARG A 7 1.11 -0.31 -29.20
C ARG A 7 2.11 0.53 -28.40
N LEU A 8 3.08 -0.13 -27.77
CA LEU A 8 4.51 0.20 -27.87
C LEU A 8 5.30 -0.88 -27.12
N ALA A 9 5.87 -1.82 -27.86
CA ALA A 9 6.95 -2.65 -27.37
C ALA A 9 8.23 -1.81 -27.42
N VAL A 10 8.83 -1.52 -26.27
CA VAL A 10 10.17 -0.92 -26.21
C VAL A 10 11.18 -2.04 -26.11
N ALA A 11 11.92 -2.25 -27.20
CA ALA A 11 13.09 -3.11 -27.22
C ALA A 11 14.24 -2.42 -26.46
N LEU A 12 14.73 -3.07 -25.41
CA LEU A 12 15.95 -2.66 -24.72
C LEU A 12 17.13 -3.40 -25.36
N THR A 13 17.91 -2.71 -26.18
CA THR A 13 19.12 -3.28 -26.80
C THR A 13 20.27 -3.19 -25.80
N VAL A 14 20.79 -4.34 -25.37
CA VAL A 14 21.99 -4.45 -24.53
C VAL A 14 23.22 -4.37 -25.44
N THR A 15 24.05 -3.34 -25.28
CA THR A 15 25.37 -3.27 -25.91
C THR A 15 26.41 -3.74 -24.90
N LEU A 16 27.02 -4.90 -25.15
CA LEU A 16 28.20 -5.37 -24.43
C LEU A 16 29.39 -4.47 -24.76
N VAL A 17 30.00 -3.88 -23.74
CA VAL A 17 31.35 -3.29 -23.84
C VAL A 17 32.27 -4.08 -22.91
N THR A 18 33.20 -4.81 -23.51
CA THR A 18 34.31 -5.48 -22.83
C THR A 18 35.41 -4.47 -22.54
N VAL A 19 35.72 -4.24 -21.26
CA VAL A 19 36.96 -3.59 -20.84
C VAL A 19 37.65 -4.50 -19.84
N GLY A 20 38.82 -5.02 -20.23
CA GLY A 20 39.73 -5.73 -19.35
C GLY A 20 40.48 -4.74 -18.46
N CYS A 21 40.62 -5.07 -17.19
CA CYS A 21 41.56 -4.40 -16.30
C CYS A 21 42.43 -5.42 -15.57
N SER A 22 43.72 -5.20 -15.72
CA SER A 22 44.83 -5.93 -15.11
C SER A 22 44.92 -5.63 -13.62
N VAL A 23 45.37 -6.65 -12.88
CA VAL A 23 45.61 -6.66 -11.44
C VAL A 23 46.93 -5.96 -11.13
N THR A 24 46.95 -5.08 -10.12
CA THR A 24 48.11 -4.90 -9.24
C THR A 24 47.62 -4.67 -7.81
N ALA A 25 48.33 -5.28 -6.86
CA ALA A 25 47.98 -5.38 -5.45
C ALA A 25 48.99 -4.64 -4.55
N ALA A 26 48.55 -4.45 -3.30
CA ALA A 26 49.29 -4.24 -2.05
C ALA A 26 49.60 -2.78 -1.61
N PRO A 27 49.82 -2.52 -0.29
CA PRO A 27 49.26 -3.15 0.91
C PRO A 27 48.82 -2.18 2.04
N VAL A 28 47.99 -2.76 2.93
CA VAL A 28 47.77 -2.59 4.38
C VAL A 28 48.49 -1.46 5.15
N SER A 29 47.73 -0.74 5.99
CA SER A 29 48.16 -0.40 7.35
C SER A 29 46.98 -0.40 8.35
N SER A 30 47.25 -0.96 9.52
CA SER A 30 46.35 -1.22 10.64
C SER A 30 46.46 -0.12 11.70
N GLY A 31 45.39 0.12 12.46
CA GLY A 31 45.47 0.98 13.64
C GLY A 31 44.19 1.02 14.48
N GLY A 32 44.26 0.46 15.69
CA GLY A 32 43.62 1.04 16.89
C GLY A 32 42.20 0.59 17.24
N VAL A 33 42.10 -0.54 17.95
CA VAL A 33 40.93 -0.89 18.78
C VAL A 33 41.02 -0.14 20.10
N SER A 34 39.93 0.48 20.56
CA SER A 34 39.78 0.90 21.97
C SER A 34 38.51 0.30 22.54
N SER A 35 38.70 -0.56 23.54
CA SER A 35 37.68 -1.28 24.30
C SER A 35 37.09 -0.42 25.41
N VAL A 36 35.78 -0.27 25.47
CA VAL A 36 35.07 0.24 26.65
C VAL A 36 34.44 -0.95 27.39
N ARG A 37 34.80 -1.09 28.67
CA ARG A 37 34.27 -2.10 29.59
C ARG A 37 32.85 -1.73 30.02
N GLU A 38 31.89 -2.64 29.85
CA GLU A 38 30.58 -2.58 30.48
C GLU A 38 30.61 -3.29 31.85
N SER A 39 29.98 -2.69 32.86
CA SER A 39 29.79 -3.30 34.19
C SER A 39 28.43 -4.02 34.25
N PRO A 40 28.30 -5.14 34.98
CA PRO A 40 27.06 -5.93 34.98
C PRO A 40 25.98 -5.32 35.89
N SER A 41 24.75 -5.24 35.38
CA SER A 41 23.52 -4.98 36.15
C SER A 41 22.77 -6.29 36.46
N PRO A 42 22.04 -6.39 37.59
CA PRO A 42 21.51 -7.66 38.12
C PRO A 42 20.26 -8.15 37.37
N PRO A 43 19.88 -9.44 37.52
CA PRO A 43 18.76 -10.01 36.76
C PRO A 43 17.42 -9.61 37.37
N GLY A 44 16.69 -8.70 36.71
CA GLY A 44 15.32 -8.33 37.05
C GLY A 44 14.31 -9.05 36.15
N GLY A 45 13.44 -9.88 36.72
CA GLY A 45 12.42 -10.63 36.00
C GLY A 45 11.44 -9.74 35.25
N ALA A 46 11.37 -9.91 33.92
CA ALA A 46 10.40 -9.24 33.06
C ALA A 46 9.80 -10.25 32.07
N GLY A 47 8.71 -10.92 32.46
CA GLY A 47 7.99 -11.86 31.60
C GLY A 47 6.46 -11.71 31.59
N THR A 48 5.88 -11.04 32.59
CA THR A 48 4.43 -11.05 32.85
C THR A 48 3.75 -9.71 32.60
N ALA A 49 4.37 -8.57 32.92
CA ALA A 49 3.73 -7.24 32.79
C ALA A 49 3.48 -6.79 31.33
N VAL A 50 4.41 -7.08 30.41
CA VAL A 50 4.31 -6.65 28.99
C VAL A 50 3.20 -7.41 28.24
N LYS A 51 2.96 -8.68 28.60
CA LYS A 51 1.91 -9.51 27.96
C LYS A 51 0.49 -9.06 28.34
N ALA A 52 0.28 -8.63 29.59
CA ALA A 52 -1.02 -8.16 30.06
C ALA A 52 -1.46 -6.88 29.32
N GLY A 53 -0.56 -5.89 29.17
CA GLY A 53 -0.88 -4.63 28.47
C GLY A 53 -1.16 -4.79 26.97
N ALA A 54 -0.53 -5.76 26.29
CA ALA A 54 -0.77 -6.00 24.87
C ALA A 54 -2.11 -6.71 24.60
N ALA A 55 -2.53 -7.64 25.46
CA ALA A 55 -3.82 -8.32 25.33
C ALA A 55 -4.99 -7.37 25.57
N ASP A 56 -4.86 -6.47 26.55
CA ASP A 56 -5.85 -5.45 26.88
C ASP A 56 -6.01 -4.41 25.76
N ALA A 57 -4.89 -3.96 25.17
CA ALA A 57 -4.89 -3.07 24.00
C ALA A 57 -5.60 -3.71 22.79
N THR A 58 -5.33 -5.00 22.50
CA THR A 58 -6.00 -5.74 21.42
C THR A 58 -7.51 -5.85 21.65
N ALA A 59 -7.94 -6.19 22.86
CA ALA A 59 -9.36 -6.32 23.20
C ALA A 59 -10.09 -4.97 23.11
N THR A 60 -9.47 -3.90 23.62
CA THR A 60 -9.99 -2.53 23.53
C THR A 60 -10.16 -2.08 22.07
N ALA A 61 -9.13 -2.27 21.23
CA ALA A 61 -9.19 -1.96 19.81
C ALA A 61 -10.29 -2.75 19.08
N ARG A 62 -10.43 -4.05 19.40
CA ARG A 62 -11.48 -4.91 18.86
C ARG A 62 -12.88 -4.36 19.20
N ASN A 63 -13.10 -4.03 20.47
CA ASN A 63 -14.37 -3.48 20.94
C ASN A 63 -14.68 -2.15 20.27
N ALA A 64 -13.68 -1.29 20.07
CA ALA A 64 -13.83 -0.03 19.35
C ALA A 64 -14.25 -0.25 17.88
N THR A 65 -13.60 -1.18 17.15
CA THR A 65 -13.99 -1.52 15.77
C THR A 65 -15.42 -2.07 15.69
N VAL A 66 -15.81 -2.93 16.62
CA VAL A 66 -17.18 -3.49 16.66
C VAL A 66 -18.21 -2.41 16.98
N ALA A 67 -17.94 -1.57 17.98
CA ALA A 67 -18.83 -0.47 18.39
C ALA A 67 -19.01 0.56 17.26
N GLU A 68 -17.93 0.90 16.55
CA GLU A 68 -18.00 1.80 15.40
C GLU A 68 -18.82 1.18 14.26
N ASN A 69 -18.64 -0.10 13.98
CA ASN A 69 -19.39 -0.80 12.93
C ASN A 69 -20.88 -1.01 13.24
N ALA A 70 -21.27 -0.93 14.52
CA ALA A 70 -22.67 -0.94 14.93
C ALA A 70 -23.39 0.39 14.64
N ARG A 71 -22.66 1.46 14.32
CA ARG A 71 -23.26 2.73 13.90
C ARG A 71 -23.90 2.61 12.51
N ALA A 72 -24.95 3.39 12.26
CA ALA A 72 -25.60 3.43 10.95
C ALA A 72 -24.63 3.95 9.88
N GLY A 73 -24.50 3.20 8.78
CA GLY A 73 -23.78 3.64 7.60
C GLY A 73 -24.63 4.53 6.69
N ASP A 74 -23.98 5.23 5.76
CA ASP A 74 -24.63 6.11 4.79
C ASP A 74 -24.19 5.77 3.36
N PRO A 75 -24.94 4.95 2.60
CA PRO A 75 -24.55 4.52 1.26
C PRO A 75 -24.48 5.66 0.24
N ARG A 76 -24.99 6.85 0.60
CA ARG A 76 -24.92 8.05 -0.24
C ARG A 76 -23.52 8.61 -0.31
N TRP A 77 -22.51 8.06 0.37
CA TRP A 77 -21.11 8.45 0.19
C TRP A 77 -20.68 8.34 -1.28
N ARG A 78 -21.21 7.35 -2.01
CA ARG A 78 -20.87 7.07 -3.42
C ARG A 78 -21.16 8.27 -4.33
N ILE A 79 -20.23 8.57 -5.22
CA ILE A 79 -20.39 9.55 -6.29
C ILE A 79 -21.03 8.84 -7.49
N GLY A 80 -22.25 9.23 -7.83
CA GLY A 80 -22.91 8.82 -9.09
C GLY A 80 -22.64 9.77 -10.25
N ASP A 81 -22.39 11.05 -9.95
CA ASP A 81 -22.06 12.09 -10.92
C ASP A 81 -20.78 12.82 -10.48
N PRO A 82 -19.65 12.59 -11.18
CA PRO A 82 -18.41 13.30 -10.90
C PRO A 82 -18.45 14.80 -11.25
N GLY A 83 -19.43 15.25 -12.04
CA GLY A 83 -19.40 16.56 -12.69
C GLY A 83 -18.38 16.62 -13.83
N THR A 84 -18.38 17.76 -14.53
CA THR A 84 -17.44 18.01 -15.64
C THR A 84 -16.00 18.19 -15.13
N GLU A 85 -15.04 18.14 -16.05
CA GLU A 85 -13.63 18.37 -15.71
C GLU A 85 -13.46 19.76 -15.08
N HIS A 86 -12.76 19.83 -13.95
CA HIS A 86 -12.55 21.05 -13.17
C HIS A 86 -13.83 21.78 -12.66
N GLU A 87 -14.99 21.10 -12.60
CA GLU A 87 -16.21 21.67 -12.00
C GLU A 87 -16.07 21.85 -10.49
N ILE A 88 -15.60 20.82 -9.79
CA ILE A 88 -15.20 20.87 -8.39
C ILE A 88 -14.05 19.89 -8.20
N GLU A 89 -13.05 20.29 -7.43
CA GLU A 89 -11.87 19.48 -7.12
C GLU A 89 -11.14 20.07 -5.91
N GLY A 90 -10.37 19.24 -5.21
CA GLY A 90 -9.63 19.71 -4.06
C GLY A 90 -8.63 18.72 -3.50
N PHE A 91 -7.86 19.19 -2.52
CA PHE A 91 -6.91 18.40 -1.76
C PHE A 91 -6.83 18.90 -0.32
N ALA A 92 -6.22 18.11 0.57
CA ALA A 92 -5.93 18.50 1.95
C ALA A 92 -4.43 18.83 2.12
N ASP A 93 -4.11 19.78 3.02
CA ASP A 93 -2.72 20.10 3.41
C ASP A 93 -2.05 19.05 4.31
N ARG A 94 -2.76 17.95 4.55
CA ARG A 94 -2.30 16.74 5.23
C ARG A 94 -2.90 15.53 4.52
N VAL A 95 -2.14 14.45 4.43
CA VAL A 95 -2.65 13.12 4.01
C VAL A 95 -3.07 12.28 5.21
N SER A 96 -2.56 12.62 6.39
CA SER A 96 -2.90 12.00 7.66
C SER A 96 -2.99 13.03 8.79
N VAL A 97 -3.87 12.78 9.76
CA VAL A 97 -4.02 13.55 11.02
C VAL A 97 -4.37 12.60 12.17
N LEU A 98 -4.02 12.93 13.41
CA LEU A 98 -4.59 12.26 14.59
C LEU A 98 -6.04 12.69 14.81
N PRO A 99 -6.85 11.88 15.52
CA PRO A 99 -8.13 12.35 16.05
C PRO A 99 -7.95 13.65 16.85
N GLY A 100 -8.73 14.68 16.50
CA GLY A 100 -8.66 16.01 17.11
C GLY A 100 -7.64 16.97 16.49
N GLU A 101 -6.76 16.51 15.60
CA GLU A 101 -5.93 17.41 14.80
C GLU A 101 -6.74 18.02 13.64
N GLY A 102 -6.47 19.28 13.33
CA GLY A 102 -7.09 20.00 12.22
C GLY A 102 -6.36 19.78 10.88
N PHE A 103 -7.10 19.92 9.78
CA PHE A 103 -6.55 20.04 8.43
C PHE A 103 -7.34 21.07 7.62
N ARG A 104 -6.76 21.58 6.52
CA ARG A 104 -7.44 22.52 5.62
C ARG A 104 -7.68 21.90 4.27
N LEU A 105 -8.86 22.19 3.71
CA LEU A 105 -9.22 21.84 2.34
C LEU A 105 -8.88 22.98 1.39
N TYR A 106 -8.25 22.65 0.27
CA TYR A 106 -7.97 23.55 -0.84
C TYR A 106 -8.90 23.16 -1.97
N VAL A 107 -9.94 23.98 -2.20
CA VAL A 107 -11.03 23.66 -3.14
C VAL A 107 -11.08 24.70 -4.26
N SER A 108 -11.19 24.20 -5.49
CA SER A 108 -11.50 24.98 -6.68
C SER A 108 -12.83 24.51 -7.25
N THR A 109 -13.74 25.42 -7.56
CA THR A 109 -15.01 25.08 -8.20
C THR A 109 -15.57 26.20 -9.06
N THR A 110 -16.33 25.84 -10.10
CA THR A 110 -17.15 26.77 -10.89
C THR A 110 -18.47 27.14 -10.22
N ALA A 111 -18.94 26.31 -9.29
CA ALA A 111 -20.18 26.59 -8.57
C ALA A 111 -19.97 27.77 -7.60
N GLY A 112 -20.99 28.61 -7.44
CA GLY A 112 -20.93 29.71 -6.47
C GLY A 112 -20.88 29.24 -5.02
N ARG A 113 -21.28 27.99 -4.75
CA ARG A 113 -21.30 27.36 -3.42
C ARG A 113 -21.03 25.86 -3.50
N TYR A 114 -20.54 25.28 -2.40
CA TYR A 114 -20.38 23.84 -2.24
C TYR A 114 -20.52 23.44 -0.76
N THR A 115 -20.66 22.14 -0.51
CA THR A 115 -20.54 21.55 0.84
C THR A 115 -19.48 20.45 0.86
N ALA A 116 -18.85 20.24 2.02
CA ALA A 116 -17.94 19.12 2.25
C ALA A 116 -18.56 18.15 3.26
N ARG A 117 -18.43 16.85 3.02
CA ARG A 117 -18.92 15.77 3.89
C ARG A 117 -17.82 14.75 4.11
N ALA A 118 -17.52 14.45 5.38
CA ALA A 118 -16.53 13.42 5.69
C ALA A 118 -17.23 12.08 5.91
N PHE A 119 -16.77 11.07 5.18
CA PHE A 119 -17.23 9.69 5.33
C PHE A 119 -16.08 8.83 5.85
N ARG A 120 -16.24 8.24 7.04
CA ARG A 120 -15.32 7.21 7.54
C ARG A 120 -15.61 5.93 6.77
N MET A 121 -14.61 5.41 6.06
CA MET A 121 -14.73 4.20 5.26
C MET A 121 -14.65 2.96 6.15
N GLY A 122 -15.52 1.98 5.93
CA GLY A 122 -15.67 0.85 6.85
C GLY A 122 -16.85 -0.06 6.53
N TRP A 123 -17.15 -1.05 7.37
CA TRP A 123 -18.18 -2.04 7.05
C TRP A 123 -19.61 -1.50 7.17
N TYR A 124 -20.00 -0.99 8.34
CA TYR A 124 -21.32 -0.40 8.64
C TYR A 124 -22.52 -1.16 8.04
N GLY A 125 -22.63 -2.46 8.33
CA GLY A 125 -23.71 -3.31 7.82
C GLY A 125 -23.72 -3.49 6.29
N GLY A 126 -22.60 -3.21 5.61
CA GLY A 126 -22.47 -3.27 4.15
C GLY A 126 -22.71 -1.94 3.44
N ALA A 127 -23.02 -0.85 4.16
CA ALA A 127 -23.16 0.48 3.56
C ALA A 127 -21.82 1.00 2.98
N GLY A 128 -20.70 0.61 3.58
CA GLY A 128 -19.35 0.88 3.09
C GLY A 128 -18.71 2.16 3.63
N ALA A 129 -19.49 3.04 4.27
CA ALA A 129 -19.00 4.21 4.99
C ALA A 129 -20.07 4.75 5.94
N ARG A 130 -19.67 5.61 6.89
CA ARG A 130 -20.55 6.42 7.74
C ARG A 130 -20.20 7.89 7.58
N GLN A 131 -21.20 8.75 7.39
CA GLN A 131 -20.98 10.19 7.43
C GLN A 131 -20.70 10.61 8.88
N VAL A 132 -19.54 11.22 9.14
CA VAL A 132 -19.16 11.67 10.49
C VAL A 132 -19.28 13.19 10.65
N TRP A 133 -19.26 13.91 9.53
CA TRP A 133 -19.22 15.37 9.53
C TRP A 133 -19.78 15.95 8.24
N LYS A 134 -20.31 17.16 8.32
CA LYS A 134 -20.76 17.97 7.20
C LYS A 134 -20.45 19.44 7.50
N SER A 135 -19.89 20.16 6.53
CA SER A 135 -19.70 21.60 6.62
C SER A 135 -21.01 22.38 6.54
N ALA A 136 -20.98 23.66 6.95
CA ALA A 136 -21.90 24.66 6.42
C ALA A 136 -21.72 24.79 4.90
N GLU A 137 -22.63 25.49 4.23
CA GLU A 137 -22.43 25.84 2.83
C GLU A 137 -21.29 26.86 2.69
N LEU A 138 -20.30 26.55 1.87
CA LEU A 138 -19.08 27.33 1.69
C LEU A 138 -19.11 28.08 0.35
N PRO A 139 -18.54 29.29 0.28
CA PRO A 139 -18.42 30.02 -0.98
C PRO A 139 -17.49 29.25 -1.93
N GLY A 140 -17.96 29.02 -3.16
CA GLY A 140 -17.19 28.40 -4.22
C GLY A 140 -16.46 29.44 -5.07
N VAL A 141 -15.18 29.18 -5.35
CA VAL A 141 -14.34 30.05 -6.17
C VAL A 141 -13.46 29.18 -7.06
N ARG A 142 -13.33 29.55 -8.33
CA ARG A 142 -12.34 28.95 -9.22
C ARG A 142 -10.96 29.48 -8.82
N GLN A 143 -10.08 28.59 -8.37
CA GLN A 143 -8.72 28.93 -7.99
C GLN A 143 -7.81 29.07 -9.21
N ALA A 144 -6.57 29.53 -8.99
CA ALA A 144 -5.58 29.66 -10.05
C ALA A 144 -5.34 28.31 -10.79
N PRO A 145 -5.02 28.32 -12.10
CA PRO A 145 -4.71 27.09 -12.81
C PRO A 145 -3.49 26.36 -12.22
N PRO A 146 -3.36 25.04 -12.45
CA PRO A 146 -2.19 24.27 -12.02
C PRO A 146 -0.89 24.89 -12.55
N ARG A 147 0.16 24.82 -11.73
CA ARG A 147 1.52 25.20 -12.14
C ARG A 147 2.37 23.95 -12.32
N THR A 148 3.22 23.96 -13.35
CA THR A 148 4.30 22.97 -13.49
C THR A 148 5.62 23.56 -12.99
N VAL A 149 6.30 22.88 -12.07
CA VAL A 149 7.67 23.17 -11.65
C VAL A 149 8.61 22.59 -12.71
N ALA A 150 9.38 23.46 -13.38
CA ALA A 150 10.14 23.07 -14.57
C ALA A 150 11.17 21.96 -14.30
N ALA A 151 11.95 22.08 -13.21
CA ALA A 151 13.06 21.17 -12.90
C ALA A 151 12.65 19.70 -12.83
N THR A 152 11.51 19.41 -12.20
CA THR A 152 11.00 18.05 -11.99
C THR A 152 9.74 17.75 -12.79
N ARG A 153 9.28 18.70 -13.61
CA ARG A 153 7.99 18.64 -14.31
C ARG A 153 6.82 18.34 -13.36
N THR A 154 6.93 18.74 -12.10
CA THR A 154 5.91 18.48 -11.06
C THR A 154 4.73 19.41 -11.24
N VAL A 155 3.53 18.85 -11.34
CA VAL A 155 2.29 19.62 -11.33
C VAL A 155 1.87 19.88 -9.88
N THR A 156 1.48 21.12 -9.56
CA THR A 156 1.05 21.53 -8.22
C THR A 156 -0.02 22.62 -8.25
N ALA A 157 -0.91 22.58 -7.25
CA ALA A 157 -1.92 23.55 -6.91
C ALA A 157 -1.60 24.31 -5.60
N ALA A 158 -0.35 24.28 -5.11
CA ALA A 158 0.07 24.89 -3.85
C ALA A 158 -0.20 26.41 -3.71
N ARG A 159 -0.62 27.08 -4.79
CA ARG A 159 -1.01 28.51 -4.81
C ARG A 159 -2.48 28.74 -4.52
N TRP A 160 -3.29 27.69 -4.45
CA TRP A 160 -4.69 27.80 -4.08
C TRP A 160 -4.80 28.35 -2.66
N ARG A 161 -5.80 29.19 -2.43
CA ARG A 161 -6.07 29.69 -1.08
C ARG A 161 -6.71 28.58 -0.24
N PRO A 162 -6.27 28.36 1.02
CA PRO A 162 -6.91 27.40 1.90
C PRO A 162 -8.35 27.81 2.21
N GLY A 163 -9.22 26.82 2.34
CA GLY A 163 -10.52 26.98 2.97
C GLY A 163 -10.44 27.00 4.50
N PRO A 164 -11.59 26.99 5.19
CA PRO A 164 -11.66 26.84 6.63
C PRO A 164 -10.99 25.56 7.10
N GLU A 165 -10.50 25.58 8.33
CA GLU A 165 -9.96 24.41 9.00
C GLU A 165 -11.08 23.45 9.41
N VAL A 166 -10.84 22.16 9.21
CA VAL A 166 -11.72 21.07 9.59
C VAL A 166 -11.13 20.41 10.83
N ASP A 167 -11.85 20.52 11.94
CA ASP A 167 -11.53 19.84 13.20
C ASP A 167 -12.02 18.38 13.15
N THR A 168 -11.13 17.45 13.50
CA THR A 168 -11.43 16.01 13.57
C THR A 168 -11.76 15.53 14.97
N SER A 169 -12.07 16.43 15.90
CA SER A 169 -12.53 16.09 17.25
C SER A 169 -13.72 15.13 17.19
N GLY A 170 -13.58 13.98 17.87
CA GLY A 170 -14.57 12.90 17.87
C GLY A 170 -14.60 12.03 16.61
N TRP A 171 -13.72 12.25 15.63
CA TRP A 171 -13.58 11.36 14.47
C TRP A 171 -12.83 10.09 14.90
N PRO A 172 -13.38 8.89 14.67
CA PRO A 172 -12.65 7.67 14.93
C PRO A 172 -11.46 7.53 13.97
N GLU A 173 -10.41 6.83 14.37
CA GLU A 173 -9.33 6.45 13.45
C GLU A 173 -9.86 5.61 12.27
N GLY A 174 -9.25 5.77 11.10
CA GLY A 174 -9.70 5.11 9.88
C GLY A 174 -9.29 5.84 8.61
N SER A 175 -9.61 5.22 7.47
CA SER A 175 -9.53 5.90 6.17
C SER A 175 -10.81 6.68 5.90
N TYR A 176 -10.68 7.88 5.34
CA TYR A 176 -11.77 8.81 5.10
C TYR A 176 -11.79 9.26 3.64
N LEU A 177 -13.02 9.45 3.14
CA LEU A 177 -13.26 10.20 1.91
C LEU A 177 -14.06 11.45 2.27
N ILE A 178 -13.46 12.61 2.03
CA ILE A 178 -14.14 13.90 2.17
C ILE A 178 -14.73 14.21 0.81
N ARG A 179 -16.05 14.09 0.69
CA ARG A 179 -16.73 14.40 -0.55
C ARG A 179 -17.06 15.88 -0.61
N LEU A 180 -16.64 16.52 -1.69
CA LEU A 180 -17.03 17.85 -2.10
C LEU A 180 -18.28 17.73 -2.96
N ASP A 181 -19.34 18.44 -2.61
CA ASP A 181 -20.62 18.49 -3.32
C ASP A 181 -20.84 19.93 -3.81
N ALA A 182 -20.65 20.17 -5.12
CA ALA A 182 -20.92 21.46 -5.74
C ALA A 182 -22.44 21.73 -5.79
N ALA A 183 -22.87 23.00 -5.65
CA ALA A 183 -24.28 23.36 -5.79
C ALA A 183 -24.85 23.07 -7.19
N THR A 184 -23.99 22.94 -8.20
CA THR A 184 -24.32 22.53 -9.58
C THR A 184 -24.50 21.03 -9.76
N GLY A 185 -24.19 20.22 -8.75
CA GLY A 185 -24.39 18.77 -8.75
C GLY A 185 -23.11 17.93 -8.81
N GLY A 186 -22.02 18.47 -9.38
CA GLY A 186 -20.74 17.78 -9.47
C GLY A 186 -20.13 17.41 -8.12
N ARG A 187 -19.40 16.29 -8.07
CA ARG A 187 -18.82 15.75 -6.84
C ARG A 187 -17.42 15.19 -7.04
N ARG A 188 -16.53 15.42 -6.08
CA ARG A 188 -15.21 14.76 -6.00
C ARG A 188 -14.87 14.36 -4.58
N TYR A 189 -13.99 13.38 -4.42
CA TYR A 189 -13.40 13.03 -3.14
C TYR A 189 -12.06 13.74 -2.90
N VAL A 190 -11.75 13.92 -1.62
CA VAL A 190 -10.42 14.20 -1.08
C VAL A 190 -10.14 13.10 -0.05
N PRO A 191 -9.14 12.23 -0.26
CA PRO A 191 -8.83 11.17 0.69
C PRO A 191 -8.04 11.74 1.87
N LEU A 192 -8.27 11.18 3.06
CA LEU A 192 -7.54 11.51 4.29
C LEU A 192 -7.47 10.27 5.18
N THR A 193 -6.37 10.07 5.89
CA THR A 193 -6.28 9.06 6.95
C THR A 193 -6.34 9.72 8.31
N VAL A 194 -7.32 9.37 9.15
CA VAL A 194 -7.24 9.67 10.58
C VAL A 194 -6.41 8.54 11.21
N ARG A 195 -5.12 8.80 11.40
CA ARG A 195 -4.13 7.79 11.82
C ARG A 195 -4.33 7.39 13.28
N SER A 196 -3.92 6.18 13.60
CA SER A 196 -3.92 5.67 14.97
C SER A 196 -2.81 6.31 15.80
N ALA A 197 -3.12 6.69 17.04
CA ALA A 197 -2.11 7.15 17.99
C ALA A 197 -1.16 6.02 18.44
N SER A 198 -1.61 4.76 18.36
CA SER A 198 -0.81 3.59 18.65
C SER A 198 -1.22 2.39 17.78
N THR A 199 -0.23 1.59 17.38
CA THR A 199 -0.39 0.34 16.63
C THR A 199 -0.25 -0.90 17.52
N ARG A 200 0.05 -0.72 18.81
CA ARG A 200 0.33 -1.82 19.74
C ARG A 200 -0.85 -2.77 19.84
N GLY A 201 -0.60 -4.06 19.60
CA GLY A 201 -1.62 -5.11 19.69
C GLY A 201 -2.59 -5.15 18.50
N ARG A 202 -2.32 -4.42 17.41
CA ARG A 202 -3.27 -4.20 16.31
C ARG A 202 -2.72 -4.68 14.97
N LEU A 203 -3.64 -4.83 14.01
CA LEU A 203 -3.33 -4.96 12.59
C LEU A 203 -3.27 -3.58 11.96
N VAL A 204 -2.10 -3.18 11.50
CA VAL A 204 -1.85 -1.88 10.90
C VAL A 204 -2.20 -1.92 9.42
N VAL A 205 -3.22 -1.17 9.01
CA VAL A 205 -3.54 -0.88 7.62
C VAL A 205 -2.68 0.30 7.16
N VAL A 206 -1.95 0.12 6.06
CA VAL A 206 -1.17 1.19 5.42
C VAL A 206 -1.96 1.69 4.21
N ASN A 207 -2.34 2.97 4.22
CA ASN A 207 -2.87 3.62 3.02
C ASN A 207 -1.68 4.07 2.14
N ALA A 208 -1.63 3.57 0.90
CA ALA A 208 -0.48 3.72 -0.01
C ALA A 208 -0.47 5.08 -0.74
N VAL A 209 -0.48 6.16 0.03
CA VAL A 209 -0.57 7.56 -0.45
C VAL A 209 0.56 7.95 -1.41
N THR A 210 1.75 7.36 -1.30
CA THR A 210 2.87 7.59 -2.23
C THR A 210 2.54 7.03 -3.61
N THR A 211 2.02 5.80 -3.65
CA THR A 211 1.54 5.14 -4.87
C THR A 211 0.34 5.89 -5.46
N TRP A 212 -0.57 6.38 -4.61
CA TRP A 212 -1.67 7.20 -5.10
C TRP A 212 -1.20 8.45 -5.85
N GLN A 213 -0.17 9.14 -5.35
CA GLN A 213 0.39 10.30 -6.04
C GLN A 213 1.21 9.94 -7.26
N ALA A 214 1.92 8.81 -7.24
CA ALA A 214 2.72 8.36 -8.37
C ALA A 214 1.89 8.16 -9.64
N TYR A 215 0.66 7.66 -9.48
CA TYR A 215 -0.31 7.41 -10.55
C TYR A 215 -1.36 8.51 -10.72
N ASN A 216 -1.27 9.61 -9.97
CA ASN A 216 -2.22 10.71 -10.06
C ASN A 216 -1.92 11.56 -11.29
N ASP A 217 -2.78 11.44 -12.31
CA ASP A 217 -2.68 12.14 -13.60
C ASP A 217 -3.25 13.58 -13.56
N TRP A 218 -3.69 14.08 -12.40
CA TRP A 218 -4.27 15.42 -12.30
C TRP A 218 -3.31 16.49 -12.82
N GLY A 219 -3.83 17.36 -13.69
CA GLY A 219 -3.08 18.37 -14.43
C GLY A 219 -2.12 17.81 -15.49
N GLY A 220 -2.37 16.58 -15.95
CA GLY A 220 -1.77 15.99 -17.15
C GLY A 220 -0.39 15.37 -16.96
N ARG A 221 0.11 15.26 -15.72
CA ARG A 221 1.40 14.60 -15.43
C ARG A 221 1.37 13.76 -14.14
N SER A 222 2.02 12.61 -14.22
CA SER A 222 2.27 11.66 -13.13
C SER A 222 3.71 11.12 -13.23
N LEU A 223 4.09 10.15 -12.40
CA LEU A 223 5.37 9.46 -12.56
C LEU A 223 5.39 8.48 -13.75
N TYR A 224 4.32 8.38 -14.52
CA TYR A 224 4.25 7.53 -15.72
C TYR A 224 3.82 8.28 -16.97
N LYS A 225 3.10 9.39 -16.82
CA LYS A 225 2.49 10.11 -17.94
C LYS A 225 2.89 11.57 -17.99
N GLY A 226 3.05 12.08 -19.20
CA GLY A 226 3.12 13.51 -19.51
C GLY A 226 2.66 13.77 -20.95
N PRO A 227 2.60 15.04 -21.39
CA PRO A 227 2.07 15.41 -22.70
C PRO A 227 2.73 14.68 -23.89
N GLY A 228 4.05 14.49 -23.85
CA GLY A 228 4.81 13.72 -24.84
C GLY A 228 5.03 12.24 -24.47
N GLY A 229 4.25 11.68 -23.55
CA GLY A 229 4.41 10.30 -23.06
C GLY A 229 5.40 10.17 -21.90
N PHE A 230 5.99 8.99 -21.72
CA PHE A 230 6.81 8.65 -20.55
C PHE A 230 8.05 9.54 -20.40
N ALA A 231 8.70 9.94 -21.49
CA ALA A 231 9.83 10.88 -21.42
C ALA A 231 9.43 12.19 -20.73
N ASP A 232 8.18 12.62 -20.93
CA ASP A 232 7.57 13.83 -20.40
C ASP A 232 6.87 13.70 -19.05
N ARG A 233 6.96 12.54 -18.41
CA ARG A 233 6.49 12.33 -17.04
C ARG A 233 7.14 13.27 -16.02
N SER A 234 6.48 13.45 -14.89
CA SER A 234 7.08 14.10 -13.72
C SER A 234 8.20 13.23 -13.11
N ARG A 235 9.24 13.87 -12.59
CA ARG A 235 10.30 13.24 -11.75
C ARG A 235 10.01 13.38 -10.24
N ALA A 236 8.99 14.16 -9.91
CA ALA A 236 8.44 14.24 -8.57
C ALA A 236 6.94 14.58 -8.63
N VAL A 237 6.15 14.07 -7.69
CA VAL A 237 4.71 14.30 -7.58
C VAL A 237 4.38 14.88 -6.21
N SER A 238 3.45 15.84 -6.16
CA SER A 238 3.15 16.60 -4.95
C SER A 238 1.83 16.16 -4.34
N PHE A 239 1.72 16.19 -3.01
CA PHE A 239 0.44 16.10 -2.30
C PHE A 239 -0.36 17.42 -2.38
N ASP A 240 0.24 18.51 -2.87
CA ASP A 240 -0.40 19.83 -3.02
C ASP A 240 -1.19 19.93 -4.32
N ARG A 241 -2.00 18.92 -4.62
CA ARG A 241 -2.83 18.87 -5.81
C ARG A 241 -4.02 17.94 -5.62
N PRO A 242 -5.16 18.20 -6.29
CA PRO A 242 -6.25 17.23 -6.36
C PRO A 242 -5.81 15.88 -6.92
N TYR A 243 -6.58 14.85 -6.60
CA TYR A 243 -6.44 13.53 -7.20
C TYR A 243 -7.29 13.44 -8.47
N ASP A 244 -6.79 12.72 -9.47
CA ASP A 244 -7.47 12.51 -10.75
C ASP A 244 -8.84 11.82 -10.60
N THR A 245 -9.59 11.78 -11.70
CA THR A 245 -10.84 11.02 -11.82
C THR A 245 -11.83 11.36 -10.69
N SER A 246 -12.26 10.39 -9.88
CA SER A 246 -13.19 10.62 -8.76
C SER A 246 -12.57 11.37 -7.58
N GLY A 247 -11.25 11.56 -7.57
CA GLY A 247 -10.48 12.07 -6.44
C GLY A 247 -10.01 10.99 -5.45
N ALA A 248 -10.38 9.71 -5.65
CA ALA A 248 -9.96 8.62 -4.76
C ALA A 248 -9.90 7.25 -5.47
N ARG A 249 -9.61 7.21 -6.77
CA ARG A 249 -9.66 5.98 -7.60
C ARG A 249 -8.87 4.83 -7.00
N LEU A 250 -7.59 5.04 -6.69
CA LEU A 250 -6.73 3.96 -6.18
C LEU A 250 -7.18 3.44 -4.81
N PHE A 251 -7.61 4.30 -3.89
CA PHE A 251 -8.23 3.86 -2.64
C PHE A 251 -9.49 3.00 -2.88
N LEU A 252 -10.37 3.46 -3.78
CA LEU A 252 -11.62 2.75 -4.09
C LEU A 252 -11.38 1.41 -4.78
N ASP A 253 -10.32 1.30 -5.57
CA ASP A 253 -10.02 0.10 -6.36
C ASP A 253 -9.15 -0.91 -5.62
N MET A 254 -8.17 -0.44 -4.84
CA MET A 254 -7.10 -1.27 -4.29
C MET A 254 -7.13 -1.45 -2.78
N GLU A 255 -7.95 -0.69 -2.05
CA GLU A 255 -7.85 -0.64 -0.58
C GLU A 255 -9.16 -0.92 0.14
N ARG A 256 -10.22 -0.25 -0.30
CA ARG A 256 -11.51 -0.21 0.40
C ARG A 256 -12.06 -1.59 0.79
N ASP A 257 -12.01 -2.56 -0.11
CA ASP A 257 -12.70 -3.84 0.13
C ASP A 257 -11.99 -4.72 1.17
N ALA A 258 -10.67 -4.61 1.29
CA ALA A 258 -9.91 -5.27 2.35
C ALA A 258 -10.20 -4.63 3.71
N ILE A 259 -10.29 -3.30 3.78
CA ILE A 259 -10.67 -2.57 4.99
C ILE A 259 -12.08 -2.98 5.45
N GLN A 260 -13.06 -2.98 4.54
CA GLN A 260 -14.43 -3.40 4.85
C GLN A 260 -14.50 -4.86 5.32
N LEU A 261 -13.72 -5.75 4.70
CA LEU A 261 -13.67 -7.15 5.10
C LEU A 261 -13.11 -7.33 6.51
N ALA A 262 -12.03 -6.63 6.82
CA ALA A 262 -11.36 -6.68 8.11
C ALA A 262 -12.22 -6.09 9.24
N GLU A 263 -12.88 -4.96 8.97
CA GLU A 263 -13.82 -4.34 9.90
C GLU A 263 -15.07 -5.18 10.16
N ARG A 264 -15.64 -5.80 9.12
CA ARG A 264 -16.77 -6.74 9.26
C ARG A 264 -16.44 -7.89 10.21
N ASP A 265 -15.19 -8.34 10.18
CA ASP A 265 -14.71 -9.42 11.03
C ASP A 265 -14.35 -8.96 12.46
N GLY A 266 -14.52 -7.66 12.74
CA GLY A 266 -14.22 -7.06 14.03
C GLY A 266 -12.74 -7.21 14.37
N LEU A 267 -11.84 -7.06 13.40
CA LEU A 267 -10.40 -7.12 13.67
C LEU A 267 -9.92 -5.85 14.37
N PRO A 268 -8.92 -5.93 15.26
CA PRO A 268 -8.37 -4.78 15.96
C PRO A 268 -7.47 -3.99 15.00
N LEU A 269 -8.06 -3.12 14.18
CA LEU A 269 -7.33 -2.38 13.13
C LEU A 269 -6.75 -1.08 13.67
N SER A 270 -5.55 -0.72 13.23
CA SER A 270 -4.98 0.62 13.31
C SER A 270 -4.65 1.11 11.90
N TYR A 271 -4.51 2.42 11.71
CA TYR A 271 -4.33 3.04 10.40
C TYR A 271 -3.13 3.97 10.40
N VAL A 272 -2.30 3.86 9.37
CA VAL A 272 -1.18 4.77 9.09
C VAL A 272 -1.11 5.02 7.58
N THR A 273 -0.31 6.00 7.18
CA THR A 273 0.12 6.18 5.80
C THR A 273 1.61 5.89 5.66
N ASP A 274 2.08 5.84 4.42
CA ASP A 274 3.51 5.77 4.09
C ASP A 274 4.35 6.82 4.83
N LEU A 275 3.79 8.03 5.06
CA LEU A 275 4.52 9.11 5.73
C LEU A 275 4.83 8.79 7.19
N GLU A 276 3.95 8.06 7.88
CA GLU A 276 4.24 7.65 9.26
C GLU A 276 5.34 6.58 9.29
N LEU A 277 5.36 5.65 8.33
CA LEU A 277 6.43 4.66 8.19
C LEU A 277 7.79 5.31 7.89
N ASP A 278 7.79 6.40 7.13
CA ASP A 278 8.99 7.19 6.81
C ASP A 278 9.50 8.02 7.99
N ARG A 279 8.60 8.65 8.74
CA ARG A 279 8.95 9.67 9.75
C ARG A 279 9.24 9.11 11.14
N ASP A 280 8.60 8.00 11.50
CA ASP A 280 8.68 7.44 12.84
C ASP A 280 9.10 5.96 12.78
N PRO A 281 10.38 5.63 13.09
CA PRO A 281 10.85 4.25 13.10
C PRO A 281 10.19 3.38 14.17
N HIS A 282 9.48 3.99 15.14
CA HIS A 282 8.78 3.31 16.23
C HIS A 282 7.27 3.17 15.99
N VAL A 283 6.74 3.64 14.84
CA VAL A 283 5.30 3.62 14.61
C VAL A 283 4.70 2.21 14.63
N LEU A 284 5.49 1.17 14.37
CA LEU A 284 5.07 -0.23 14.37
C LEU A 284 5.39 -0.98 15.69
N ASP A 285 5.83 -0.28 16.73
CA ASP A 285 6.23 -0.90 17.99
C ASP A 285 5.07 -1.66 18.66
N GLY A 286 5.21 -2.98 18.72
CA GLY A 286 4.22 -3.88 19.29
C GLY A 286 3.01 -4.16 18.40
N ALA A 287 3.04 -3.77 17.11
CA ALA A 287 2.05 -4.19 16.14
C ALA A 287 1.98 -5.72 16.02
N ARG A 288 0.80 -6.29 15.77
CA ARG A 288 0.61 -7.74 15.56
C ARG A 288 0.81 -8.11 14.10
N GLY A 289 0.43 -7.21 13.20
CA GLY A 289 0.73 -7.33 11.80
C GLY A 289 0.56 -6.02 11.06
N LEU A 290 1.11 -5.96 9.85
CA LEU A 290 0.96 -4.89 8.89
C LEU A 290 0.26 -5.43 7.64
N VAL A 291 -0.62 -4.64 7.05
CA VAL A 291 -1.37 -4.97 5.82
C VAL A 291 -1.05 -3.91 4.78
N SER A 292 -0.21 -4.29 3.81
CA SER A 292 -0.04 -3.59 2.55
C SER A 292 -1.14 -4.06 1.58
N LEU A 293 -1.82 -3.11 0.94
CA LEU A 293 -3.08 -3.35 0.26
C LEU A 293 -2.87 -3.77 -1.21
N GLY A 294 -3.80 -3.44 -2.10
CA GLY A 294 -3.82 -4.01 -3.45
C GLY A 294 -2.66 -3.58 -4.35
N HIS A 295 -2.01 -2.44 -4.06
CA HIS A 295 -0.84 -1.96 -4.79
C HIS A 295 -0.09 -0.87 -4.00
N ASP A 296 1.18 -1.13 -3.66
CA ASP A 296 1.97 -0.33 -2.73
C ASP A 296 3.44 -0.26 -3.20
N GLU A 297 3.63 0.37 -4.36
CA GLU A 297 4.81 0.26 -5.21
C GLU A 297 5.99 1.16 -4.78
N TYR A 298 5.70 2.30 -4.13
CA TYR A 298 6.67 3.40 -3.94
C TYR A 298 7.09 3.59 -2.48
N TRP A 299 8.32 3.19 -2.16
CA TRP A 299 8.81 3.09 -0.78
C TRP A 299 10.12 3.86 -0.56
N SER A 300 10.21 4.59 0.55
CA SER A 300 11.47 5.20 0.98
C SER A 300 12.35 4.19 1.73
N ASP A 301 13.64 4.52 1.87
CA ASP A 301 14.56 3.74 2.70
C ASP A 301 14.09 3.63 4.16
N HIS A 302 13.56 4.71 4.72
CA HIS A 302 13.03 4.73 6.09
C HIS A 302 11.80 3.85 6.22
N MET A 303 10.83 3.94 5.29
CA MET A 303 9.65 3.08 5.29
C MET A 303 10.02 1.59 5.32
N ARG A 304 10.93 1.18 4.42
CA ARG A 304 11.37 -0.21 4.35
C ARG A 304 12.07 -0.65 5.62
N HIS A 305 12.97 0.18 6.17
CA HIS A 305 13.67 -0.12 7.42
C HIS A 305 12.70 -0.31 8.59
N THR A 306 11.72 0.59 8.75
CA THR A 306 10.68 0.51 9.79
C THR A 306 9.92 -0.81 9.72
N VAL A 307 9.55 -1.26 8.51
CA VAL A 307 8.81 -2.51 8.31
C VAL A 307 9.69 -3.75 8.51
N GLU A 308 10.94 -3.71 8.05
CA GLU A 308 11.93 -4.78 8.28
C GLU A 308 12.23 -4.97 9.77
N ALA A 309 12.37 -3.87 10.52
CA ALA A 309 12.56 -3.87 11.97
C ALA A 309 11.33 -4.46 12.67
N ALA A 310 10.12 -4.04 12.29
CA ALA A 310 8.89 -4.63 12.84
C ALA A 310 8.81 -6.14 12.60
N ARG A 311 9.13 -6.63 11.39
CA ARG A 311 9.23 -8.07 11.10
C ARG A 311 10.25 -8.76 12.00
N ALA A 312 11.43 -8.16 12.19
CA ALA A 312 12.47 -8.68 13.08
C ALA A 312 12.02 -8.76 14.55
N HIS A 313 11.02 -7.97 14.95
CA HIS A 313 10.41 -8.01 16.28
C HIS A 313 9.09 -8.80 16.36
N GLY A 314 8.74 -9.56 15.32
CA GLY A 314 7.63 -10.52 15.37
C GLY A 314 6.30 -10.01 14.78
N THR A 315 6.28 -8.83 14.16
CA THR A 315 5.12 -8.29 13.44
C THR A 315 4.94 -9.05 12.12
N ASN A 316 3.75 -9.63 11.90
CA ASN A 316 3.42 -10.29 10.63
C ASN A 316 3.22 -9.27 9.50
N ILE A 317 3.38 -9.65 8.23
CA ILE A 317 3.15 -8.73 7.11
C ILE A 317 2.32 -9.41 6.01
N ALA A 318 1.22 -8.78 5.61
CA ALA A 318 0.41 -9.23 4.49
C ALA A 318 0.51 -8.23 3.33
N PHE A 319 1.06 -8.66 2.20
CA PHE A 319 0.99 -7.97 0.92
C PHE A 319 -0.21 -8.53 0.15
N LEU A 320 -1.32 -7.76 0.11
CA LEU A 320 -2.57 -8.15 -0.55
C LEU A 320 -2.63 -7.67 -2.00
N GLY A 321 -1.47 -7.50 -2.63
CA GLY A 321 -1.30 -7.01 -3.99
C GLY A 321 -0.16 -7.72 -4.72
N ALA A 322 0.38 -7.03 -5.71
CA ALA A 322 1.66 -7.34 -6.36
C ALA A 322 2.43 -6.04 -6.58
N ASN A 323 3.70 -6.16 -6.98
CA ASN A 323 4.58 -5.04 -7.28
C ASN A 323 4.76 -4.10 -6.07
N ALA A 324 4.77 -4.67 -4.86
CA ALA A 324 5.05 -3.91 -3.65
C ALA A 324 6.55 -3.64 -3.53
N VAL A 325 6.92 -2.48 -2.98
CA VAL A 325 8.33 -2.14 -2.69
C VAL A 325 9.21 -2.16 -3.95
N TYR A 326 8.71 -1.71 -5.10
CA TYR A 326 9.42 -1.79 -6.38
C TYR A 326 10.32 -0.58 -6.65
N TRP A 327 9.78 0.63 -6.49
CA TRP A 327 10.52 1.88 -6.66
C TRP A 327 10.99 2.45 -5.35
N ARG A 328 12.24 2.92 -5.32
CA ARG A 328 12.76 3.77 -4.25
C ARG A 328 12.28 5.20 -4.44
N ILE A 329 11.88 5.84 -3.35
CA ILE A 329 11.48 7.26 -3.33
C ILE A 329 12.19 8.04 -2.24
N ARG A 330 12.18 9.36 -2.38
CA ARG A 330 12.55 10.30 -1.31
C ARG A 330 11.43 11.30 -1.09
N PHE A 331 11.20 11.67 0.17
CA PHE A 331 10.32 12.78 0.50
C PHE A 331 11.08 14.10 0.51
N ALA A 332 10.43 15.16 0.06
CA ALA A 332 10.94 16.52 0.12
C ALA A 332 9.83 17.50 0.53
N ALA A 333 10.23 18.73 0.88
CA ALA A 333 9.31 19.79 1.23
C ALA A 333 8.71 20.47 -0.01
N THR A 334 7.53 21.05 0.18
CA THR A 334 6.92 22.04 -0.71
C THR A 334 6.69 23.33 0.07
N PRO A 335 6.22 24.42 -0.56
CA PRO A 335 5.80 25.62 0.18
C PRO A 335 4.70 25.38 1.23
N LEU A 336 3.94 24.28 1.15
CA LEU A 336 2.91 23.93 2.14
C LEU A 336 3.44 23.02 3.28
N GLY A 337 4.72 22.66 3.26
CA GLY A 337 5.39 21.99 4.39
C GLY A 337 6.26 20.78 4.01
N PRO A 338 6.88 20.14 5.01
CA PRO A 338 7.77 18.99 4.81
C PRO A 338 7.01 17.72 4.41
N GLY A 339 7.69 16.83 3.67
CA GLY A 339 7.14 15.54 3.22
C GLY A 339 5.92 15.66 2.31
N ARG A 340 5.81 16.77 1.57
CA ARG A 340 4.70 17.05 0.66
C ARG A 340 5.03 16.83 -0.82
N LEU A 341 6.27 16.41 -1.11
CA LEU A 341 6.75 16.03 -2.43
C LEU A 341 7.34 14.62 -2.38
N VAL A 342 6.91 13.74 -3.29
CA VAL A 342 7.46 12.40 -3.52
C VAL A 342 8.35 12.46 -4.75
N VAL A 343 9.66 12.25 -4.57
CA VAL A 343 10.67 12.30 -5.64
C VAL A 343 10.98 10.88 -6.12
N CYS A 344 10.88 10.66 -7.43
CA CYS A 344 11.23 9.40 -8.08
C CYS A 344 11.50 9.65 -9.56
N HIS A 345 12.77 9.54 -9.96
CA HIS A 345 13.15 9.77 -11.35
C HIS A 345 12.86 8.55 -12.24
N LYS A 346 12.74 7.35 -11.64
CA LYS A 346 12.60 6.07 -12.35
C LYS A 346 13.73 5.81 -13.35
N ASP A 347 14.89 6.38 -13.09
CA ASP A 347 16.10 6.26 -13.91
C ASP A 347 17.31 6.44 -13.01
N ALA A 348 18.11 5.37 -12.87
CA ALA A 348 19.29 5.36 -12.02
C ALA A 348 20.40 6.29 -12.55
N ALA A 349 20.41 6.61 -13.85
CA ALA A 349 21.35 7.55 -14.43
C ALA A 349 20.99 9.01 -14.08
N GLU A 350 19.70 9.30 -13.85
CA GLU A 350 19.26 10.62 -13.38
C GLU A 350 19.36 10.76 -11.85
N ASP A 351 18.87 9.76 -11.10
CA ASP A 351 18.92 9.73 -9.64
C ASP A 351 18.99 8.28 -9.12
N PRO A 352 20.19 7.76 -8.80
CA PRO A 352 20.37 6.39 -8.29
C PRO A 352 19.68 6.17 -6.94
N GLY A 353 19.34 7.23 -6.21
CA GLY A 353 18.56 7.17 -4.96
C GLY A 353 17.09 6.82 -5.18
N THR A 354 16.62 6.79 -6.43
CA THR A 354 15.22 6.48 -6.78
C THR A 354 15.10 5.37 -7.84
N ALA A 355 16.16 4.57 -7.99
CA ALA A 355 16.19 3.37 -8.83
C ALA A 355 15.32 2.23 -8.27
N LEU A 356 15.28 1.10 -8.97
CA LEU A 356 14.59 -0.09 -8.48
C LEU A 356 15.25 -0.62 -7.20
N TRP A 357 14.45 -1.16 -6.29
CA TRP A 357 14.96 -1.77 -5.06
C TRP A 357 15.97 -2.90 -5.34
N ARG A 358 15.69 -3.78 -6.29
CA ARG A 358 16.59 -4.86 -6.73
C ARG A 358 17.95 -4.38 -7.27
N GLU A 359 18.01 -3.17 -7.84
CA GLU A 359 19.25 -2.58 -8.36
C GLU A 359 20.12 -1.98 -7.25
N SER A 360 19.58 -1.81 -6.03
CA SER A 360 20.29 -1.25 -4.88
C SER A 360 20.92 -2.30 -3.94
N GLY A 361 20.90 -3.58 -4.33
CA GLY A 361 21.32 -4.69 -3.46
C GLY A 361 20.31 -5.06 -2.37
N LYS A 362 19.11 -4.47 -2.41
CA LYS A 362 17.99 -4.76 -1.50
C LYS A 362 16.75 -5.15 -2.33
N PRO A 363 16.74 -6.32 -2.98
CA PRO A 363 15.58 -6.74 -3.77
C PRO A 363 14.33 -6.91 -2.89
N GLU A 364 13.18 -6.73 -3.50
CA GLU A 364 11.85 -6.76 -2.91
C GLU A 364 11.62 -8.09 -2.18
N ASN A 365 12.00 -9.20 -2.82
CA ASN A 365 11.84 -10.57 -2.33
C ASN A 365 12.46 -10.82 -0.94
N SER A 366 13.46 -10.05 -0.51
CA SER A 366 14.03 -10.17 0.84
C SER A 366 13.06 -9.74 1.96
N LEU A 367 12.03 -8.96 1.61
CA LEU A 367 10.93 -8.56 2.48
C LEU A 367 9.61 -9.23 2.09
N THR A 368 9.20 -9.15 0.82
CA THR A 368 7.89 -9.64 0.33
C THR A 368 7.84 -11.15 0.17
N GLY A 369 8.98 -11.79 -0.15
CA GLY A 369 9.09 -13.21 -0.49
C GLY A 369 9.11 -13.45 -2.01
N PRO A 370 8.00 -13.25 -2.73
CA PRO A 370 8.00 -13.02 -4.18
C PRO A 370 8.50 -11.62 -4.55
N MET A 371 8.83 -11.35 -5.82
CA MET A 371 9.05 -9.98 -6.32
C MET A 371 8.40 -9.78 -7.69
N TYR A 372 8.19 -8.52 -8.09
CA TYR A 372 7.60 -8.18 -9.38
C TYR A 372 8.27 -8.89 -10.57
N ASP A 373 7.45 -9.49 -11.43
CA ASP A 373 7.87 -10.17 -12.66
C ASP A 373 7.16 -9.66 -13.92
N CYS A 374 5.87 -9.31 -13.85
CA CYS A 374 5.11 -9.08 -15.07
C CYS A 374 4.03 -8.00 -15.01
N PHE A 375 4.00 -7.20 -16.09
CA PHE A 375 2.90 -6.39 -16.59
C PHE A 375 2.95 -6.35 -18.14
N PRO A 376 1.81 -6.37 -18.86
CA PRO A 376 0.48 -6.71 -18.37
C PRO A 376 0.34 -8.24 -18.21
N SER A 377 -0.48 -8.65 -17.25
CA SER A 377 -0.82 -10.05 -16.98
C SER A 377 -2.33 -10.24 -16.92
N GLU A 378 -2.85 -11.25 -17.61
CA GLU A 378 -4.25 -11.65 -17.59
C GLU A 378 -4.35 -13.17 -17.50
N SER A 379 -4.43 -13.71 -16.28
CA SER A 379 -4.47 -15.16 -16.08
C SER A 379 -5.33 -15.60 -14.90
N ALA A 380 -5.44 -16.92 -14.73
CA ALA A 380 -6.08 -17.53 -13.59
C ALA A 380 -5.14 -17.61 -12.38
N TYR A 381 -5.65 -17.37 -11.18
CA TYR A 381 -4.99 -17.78 -9.94
C TYR A 381 -5.16 -19.29 -9.73
N VAL A 382 -4.09 -20.08 -9.67
CA VAL A 382 -4.16 -21.56 -9.61
C VAL A 382 -3.56 -22.09 -8.31
N VAL A 383 -4.41 -22.69 -7.47
CA VAL A 383 -4.02 -23.22 -6.16
C VAL A 383 -3.16 -24.48 -6.28
N THR A 384 -1.99 -24.50 -5.66
CA THR A 384 -1.11 -25.70 -5.58
C THR A 384 -1.04 -26.29 -4.18
N ARG A 385 -1.24 -25.50 -3.12
CA ARG A 385 -1.23 -25.96 -1.72
C ARG A 385 -2.60 -25.77 -1.04
N PRO A 386 -3.64 -26.54 -1.41
CA PRO A 386 -4.98 -26.38 -0.83
C PRO A 386 -5.05 -26.70 0.68
N GLY A 387 -4.09 -27.47 1.21
CA GLY A 387 -4.01 -27.85 2.62
C GLY A 387 -3.49 -26.76 3.55
N ASN A 388 -2.89 -25.69 3.01
CA ASN A 388 -2.42 -24.57 3.82
C ASN A 388 -3.59 -23.93 4.59
N TRP A 389 -3.35 -23.57 5.85
CA TRP A 389 -4.35 -23.03 6.77
C TRP A 389 -5.04 -21.77 6.26
N ILE A 390 -4.38 -20.95 5.43
CA ILE A 390 -4.96 -19.76 4.80
C ILE A 390 -6.17 -20.16 3.96
N PHE A 391 -6.15 -21.31 3.29
CA PHE A 391 -7.26 -21.78 2.45
C PHE A 391 -8.30 -22.63 3.19
N LYS A 392 -8.21 -22.76 4.51
CA LYS A 392 -9.16 -23.55 5.32
C LYS A 392 -10.61 -23.09 5.14
N GLY A 393 -11.46 -24.03 4.74
CA GLY A 393 -12.90 -23.80 4.54
C GLY A 393 -13.25 -23.04 3.26
N THR A 394 -12.32 -22.94 2.31
CA THR A 394 -12.60 -22.38 0.97
C THR A 394 -13.15 -23.43 -0.01
N GLY A 395 -12.94 -24.72 0.27
CA GLY A 395 -13.32 -25.82 -0.62
C GLY A 395 -12.42 -26.02 -1.84
N VAL A 396 -11.26 -25.35 -1.91
CA VAL A 396 -10.32 -25.51 -3.01
C VAL A 396 -9.60 -26.85 -2.94
N ARG A 397 -9.27 -27.38 -4.12
CA ARG A 397 -8.38 -28.53 -4.32
C ARG A 397 -7.17 -28.08 -5.14
N ARG A 398 -6.10 -28.89 -5.17
CA ARG A 398 -4.96 -28.67 -6.06
C ARG A 398 -5.46 -28.53 -7.51
N GLY A 399 -5.00 -27.51 -8.22
CA GLY A 399 -5.44 -27.17 -9.56
C GLY A 399 -6.73 -26.35 -9.64
N THR A 400 -7.36 -25.98 -8.51
CA THR A 400 -8.50 -25.04 -8.56
C THR A 400 -8.01 -23.71 -9.13
N ALA A 401 -8.62 -23.29 -10.23
CA ALA A 401 -8.29 -22.08 -10.96
C ALA A 401 -9.39 -21.01 -10.80
N PHE A 402 -8.96 -19.76 -10.63
CA PHE A 402 -9.84 -18.59 -10.60
C PHE A 402 -9.46 -17.65 -11.76
N PRO A 403 -10.15 -17.74 -12.91
CA PRO A 403 -9.88 -16.88 -14.07
C PRO A 403 -9.91 -15.39 -13.72
N GLY A 404 -9.04 -14.62 -14.38
CA GLY A 404 -8.98 -13.17 -14.22
C GLY A 404 -8.34 -12.69 -12.92
N MET A 405 -7.98 -13.59 -12.01
CA MET A 405 -7.51 -13.22 -10.68
C MET A 405 -5.99 -12.99 -10.61
N ALA A 406 -5.20 -13.57 -11.53
CA ALA A 406 -3.78 -13.27 -11.65
C ALA A 406 -3.59 -12.13 -12.66
N GLY A 407 -3.51 -10.89 -12.16
CA GLY A 407 -3.28 -9.69 -12.96
C GLY A 407 -3.57 -8.40 -12.19
N VAL A 408 -3.48 -7.21 -12.79
CA VAL A 408 -2.76 -6.97 -14.06
C VAL A 408 -1.24 -7.02 -13.87
N GLU A 409 -0.79 -6.94 -12.63
CA GLU A 409 0.61 -7.18 -12.24
C GLU A 409 0.71 -8.43 -11.39
N THR A 410 1.84 -9.13 -11.52
CA THR A 410 2.10 -10.38 -10.79
C THR A 410 3.53 -10.48 -10.30
N ASP A 411 3.67 -11.12 -9.14
CA ASP A 411 4.96 -11.38 -8.51
C ASP A 411 5.35 -12.86 -8.63
N LYS A 412 6.65 -13.11 -8.56
CA LYS A 412 7.26 -14.43 -8.71
C LYS A 412 8.30 -14.66 -7.63
N VAL A 413 8.20 -15.80 -6.96
CA VAL A 413 9.31 -16.32 -6.15
C VAL A 413 10.51 -16.61 -7.05
N VAL A 414 11.65 -16.03 -6.69
CA VAL A 414 12.95 -16.23 -7.33
C VAL A 414 13.97 -16.77 -6.32
N ALA A 415 15.14 -17.18 -6.79
CA ALA A 415 16.21 -17.63 -5.92
C ALA A 415 16.64 -16.52 -4.93
N GLY A 416 17.12 -16.93 -3.75
CA GLY A 416 17.44 -16.00 -2.66
C GLY A 416 16.25 -15.54 -1.81
N ALA A 417 15.05 -16.05 -2.06
CA ALA A 417 13.88 -15.75 -1.24
C ALA A 417 14.04 -16.31 0.21
N PRO A 418 13.47 -15.65 1.24
CA PRO A 418 13.52 -16.09 2.63
C PRO A 418 13.02 -17.53 2.83
N ARG A 419 13.61 -18.28 3.77
CA ARG A 419 13.21 -19.67 4.10
C ARG A 419 12.98 -19.86 5.60
N PRO A 420 12.08 -20.77 6.02
CA PRO A 420 11.26 -21.64 5.17
C PRO A 420 10.12 -20.87 4.47
N MET A 421 9.83 -21.24 3.22
CA MET A 421 8.75 -20.63 2.42
C MET A 421 7.85 -21.68 1.76
N GLU A 422 6.55 -21.43 1.79
CA GLU A 422 5.55 -22.21 1.07
C GLU A 422 4.96 -21.39 -0.08
N VAL A 423 5.18 -21.82 -1.32
CA VAL A 423 4.45 -21.33 -2.50
C VAL A 423 3.05 -21.97 -2.51
N LEU A 424 2.01 -21.12 -2.48
CA LEU A 424 0.62 -21.54 -2.30
C LEU A 424 -0.16 -21.65 -3.61
N SER A 425 0.25 -20.89 -4.63
CA SER A 425 -0.26 -20.92 -5.98
C SER A 425 0.87 -20.86 -7.00
N VAL A 426 0.64 -21.48 -8.16
CA VAL A 426 1.52 -21.37 -9.33
C VAL A 426 0.64 -21.12 -10.53
N SER A 427 0.62 -19.88 -11.00
CA SER A 427 -0.24 -19.42 -12.08
C SER A 427 0.56 -19.22 -13.36
N PRO A 428 0.25 -19.90 -14.47
CA PRO A 428 0.90 -19.62 -15.76
C PRO A 428 0.53 -18.21 -16.20
N VAL A 429 1.50 -17.41 -16.64
CA VAL A 429 1.29 -16.03 -17.11
C VAL A 429 1.94 -15.86 -18.47
N ASP A 430 1.20 -15.31 -19.42
CA ASP A 430 1.77 -14.76 -20.64
C ASP A 430 2.06 -13.27 -20.43
N CYS A 431 3.34 -12.93 -20.34
CA CYS A 431 3.79 -11.56 -20.11
C CYS A 431 4.13 -10.87 -21.44
N GLY A 432 3.11 -10.58 -22.24
CA GLY A 432 3.29 -9.96 -23.55
C GLY A 432 4.14 -10.81 -24.51
N GLY A 433 3.90 -12.12 -24.56
CA GLY A 433 4.65 -13.10 -25.36
C GLY A 433 5.73 -13.85 -24.58
N ARG A 434 6.05 -13.42 -23.35
CA ARG A 434 6.99 -14.12 -22.46
C ARG A 434 6.23 -15.01 -21.48
N ALA A 435 6.29 -16.33 -21.73
CA ALA A 435 5.78 -17.31 -20.78
C ALA A 435 6.54 -17.22 -19.45
N THR A 436 5.80 -17.05 -18.35
CA THR A 436 6.32 -17.03 -16.98
C THR A 436 5.27 -17.61 -16.02
N VAL A 437 5.53 -17.50 -14.72
CA VAL A 437 4.61 -17.91 -13.66
C VAL A 437 4.50 -16.83 -12.59
N ALA A 438 3.31 -16.72 -12.00
CA ALA A 438 3.05 -15.93 -10.81
C ALA A 438 2.88 -16.84 -9.58
N HIS A 439 3.35 -16.37 -8.43
CA HIS A 439 3.33 -17.11 -7.16
C HIS A 439 2.69 -16.27 -6.06
N SER A 440 1.72 -16.84 -5.35
CA SER A 440 1.48 -16.42 -3.95
C SER A 440 2.34 -17.26 -3.03
N ALA A 441 2.84 -16.65 -1.96
CA ALA A 441 3.76 -17.31 -1.06
C ALA A 441 3.56 -16.88 0.40
N TYR A 442 4.01 -17.75 1.29
CA TYR A 442 4.00 -17.53 2.74
C TYR A 442 5.33 -18.00 3.33
N TYR A 443 6.03 -17.15 4.08
CA TYR A 443 7.28 -17.54 4.74
C TYR A 443 7.30 -17.19 6.22
N THR A 444 8.12 -17.91 6.98
CA THR A 444 8.36 -17.66 8.40
C THR A 444 9.73 -17.00 8.60
N ALA A 445 9.75 -15.85 9.27
CA ALA A 445 10.97 -15.13 9.65
C ALA A 445 11.55 -15.68 10.97
N PRO A 446 12.86 -15.50 11.24
CA PRO A 446 13.51 -15.98 12.48
C PRO A 446 12.86 -15.47 13.78
N SER A 447 12.22 -14.30 13.75
CA SER A 447 11.50 -13.72 14.90
C SER A 447 10.22 -14.49 15.27
N GLY A 448 9.76 -15.37 14.38
CA GLY A 448 8.44 -16.00 14.41
C GLY A 448 7.35 -15.17 13.74
N ALA A 449 7.65 -13.97 13.23
CA ALA A 449 6.76 -13.30 12.28
C ALA A 449 6.55 -14.16 11.05
N ALA A 450 5.40 -14.03 10.39
CA ALA A 450 5.21 -14.57 9.06
C ALA A 450 4.83 -13.48 8.07
N VAL A 451 5.17 -13.71 6.81
CA VAL A 451 4.84 -12.82 5.71
C VAL A 451 4.08 -13.59 4.64
N PHE A 452 2.97 -13.02 4.19
CA PHE A 452 2.17 -13.51 3.08
C PHE A 452 2.21 -12.49 1.95
N ASP A 453 2.36 -12.98 0.73
CA ASP A 453 2.22 -12.21 -0.49
C ASP A 453 1.22 -12.90 -1.43
N SER A 454 0.23 -12.14 -1.89
CA SER A 454 -0.83 -12.65 -2.75
C SER A 454 -0.38 -12.93 -4.19
N GLY A 455 0.74 -12.35 -4.61
CA GLY A 455 1.34 -12.49 -5.92
C GLY A 455 0.56 -11.84 -7.06
N THR A 456 -0.49 -11.06 -6.74
CA THR A 456 -1.34 -10.45 -7.75
C THR A 456 -2.01 -9.16 -7.27
N MET A 457 -1.99 -8.14 -8.14
CA MET A 457 -2.63 -6.84 -7.86
C MET A 457 -4.16 -6.94 -7.73
N ARG A 458 -4.79 -8.01 -8.24
CA ARG A 458 -6.25 -8.18 -8.21
C ARG A 458 -6.79 -8.79 -6.93
N TRP A 459 -5.97 -9.15 -5.95
CA TRP A 459 -6.44 -9.81 -4.74
C TRP A 459 -7.50 -8.98 -3.99
N VAL A 460 -7.24 -7.69 -3.72
CA VAL A 460 -8.25 -6.82 -3.07
C VAL A 460 -9.50 -6.64 -3.93
N CYS A 461 -9.33 -6.33 -5.21
CA CYS A 461 -10.47 -6.17 -6.14
C CYS A 461 -11.36 -7.41 -6.17
N ALA A 462 -10.77 -8.61 -6.19
CA ALA A 462 -11.46 -9.88 -6.26
C ALA A 462 -12.39 -10.13 -5.05
N MET A 463 -12.18 -9.46 -3.91
CA MET A 463 -13.11 -9.51 -2.77
C MET A 463 -14.53 -9.06 -3.14
N ARG A 464 -14.69 -8.25 -4.19
CA ARG A 464 -15.98 -7.82 -4.74
C ARG A 464 -16.67 -8.86 -5.63
N GLY A 465 -16.02 -10.00 -5.91
CA GLY A 465 -16.50 -11.03 -6.83
C GLY A 465 -16.62 -10.53 -8.25
N ALA A 466 -17.72 -10.85 -8.95
CA ALA A 466 -17.97 -10.46 -10.34
C ALA A 466 -17.86 -8.94 -10.60
N ARG A 467 -18.11 -8.10 -9.59
CA ARG A 467 -17.97 -6.65 -9.70
C ARG A 467 -16.52 -6.17 -9.84
N CYS A 468 -15.52 -7.04 -9.63
CA CYS A 468 -14.14 -6.73 -9.97
C CYS A 468 -13.92 -6.63 -11.49
N GLY A 469 -14.74 -7.30 -12.30
CA GLY A 469 -14.51 -7.41 -13.75
C GLY A 469 -13.41 -8.42 -14.08
N HIS A 470 -12.81 -8.29 -15.27
CA HIS A 470 -11.65 -9.09 -15.73
C HIS A 470 -11.84 -10.61 -15.76
N GLY A 471 -13.08 -11.11 -15.72
CA GLY A 471 -13.38 -12.55 -15.62
C GLY A 471 -13.36 -13.11 -14.19
N VAL A 472 -13.13 -12.26 -13.18
CA VAL A 472 -13.24 -12.65 -11.76
C VAL A 472 -14.67 -13.07 -11.44
N THR A 473 -14.84 -14.24 -10.83
CA THR A 473 -16.17 -14.81 -10.55
C THR A 473 -16.64 -14.54 -9.12
N ALA A 474 -17.93 -14.79 -8.85
CA ALA A 474 -18.44 -14.80 -7.47
C ALA A 474 -17.75 -15.86 -6.59
N ARG A 475 -17.37 -17.00 -7.18
CA ARG A 475 -16.61 -18.07 -6.51
C ARG A 475 -15.21 -17.59 -6.13
N ALA A 476 -14.51 -16.88 -7.02
CA ALA A 476 -13.23 -16.25 -6.72
C ALA A 476 -13.36 -15.26 -5.55
N GLY A 477 -14.40 -14.42 -5.55
CA GLY A 477 -14.64 -13.52 -4.43
C GLY A 477 -14.95 -14.23 -3.11
N ALA A 478 -15.66 -15.36 -3.12
CA ALA A 478 -15.86 -16.18 -1.92
C ALA A 478 -14.54 -16.77 -1.40
N PHE A 479 -13.70 -17.29 -2.30
CA PHE A 479 -12.36 -17.80 -1.99
C PHE A 479 -11.49 -16.73 -1.34
N VAL A 480 -11.29 -15.59 -2.02
CA VAL A 480 -10.42 -14.50 -1.56
C VAL A 480 -10.90 -13.93 -0.22
N ARG A 481 -12.21 -13.71 -0.05
CA ARG A 481 -12.75 -13.23 1.23
C ARG A 481 -12.49 -14.24 2.34
N ARG A 482 -12.67 -15.54 2.11
CA ARG A 482 -12.42 -16.56 3.14
C ARG A 482 -10.93 -16.66 3.47
N ALA A 483 -10.07 -16.71 2.46
CA ALA A 483 -8.62 -16.79 2.62
C ALA A 483 -8.07 -15.58 3.40
N THR A 484 -8.48 -14.38 3.02
CA THR A 484 -8.05 -13.14 3.70
C THR A 484 -8.54 -13.09 5.14
N ARG A 485 -9.77 -13.54 5.44
CA ARG A 485 -10.25 -13.61 6.84
C ARG A 485 -9.43 -14.56 7.68
N ASN A 486 -9.08 -15.74 7.16
CA ASN A 486 -8.23 -16.69 7.85
C ASN A 486 -6.87 -16.06 8.16
N LEU A 487 -6.23 -15.48 7.13
CA LEU A 487 -4.93 -14.81 7.23
C LEU A 487 -4.94 -13.71 8.30
N LEU A 488 -5.84 -12.73 8.17
CA LEU A 488 -5.84 -11.56 9.05
C LEU A 488 -6.20 -11.92 10.50
N ARG A 489 -7.07 -12.92 10.75
CA ARG A 489 -7.35 -13.35 12.12
C ARG A 489 -6.13 -13.94 12.82
N VAL A 490 -5.34 -14.76 12.11
CA VAL A 490 -4.10 -15.31 12.66
C VAL A 490 -3.06 -14.21 12.83
N PHE A 491 -2.94 -13.30 11.87
CA PHE A 491 -1.97 -12.20 11.96
C PHE A 491 -2.29 -11.23 13.11
N ALA A 492 -3.58 -11.01 13.42
CA ALA A 492 -4.01 -10.21 14.56
C ALA A 492 -3.65 -10.84 15.92
N ALA A 493 -3.50 -12.16 16.00
CA ALA A 493 -3.11 -12.86 17.22
C ALA A 493 -1.58 -12.77 17.45
N GLY A 494 -0.81 -12.90 16.36
CA GLY A 494 0.64 -12.77 16.31
C GLY A 494 1.44 -13.83 17.09
N PRO A 495 2.76 -13.85 16.90
CA PRO A 495 3.43 -14.01 15.61
C PRO A 495 2.99 -15.32 14.92
N ALA A 496 2.56 -15.24 13.66
CA ALA A 496 1.90 -16.35 12.97
C ALA A 496 2.86 -17.51 12.71
N GLY A 497 4.14 -17.25 12.42
CA GLY A 497 5.14 -18.28 12.16
C GLY A 497 5.43 -19.21 13.34
N ARG A 498 5.05 -18.85 14.56
CA ARG A 498 5.14 -19.74 15.73
C ARG A 498 4.00 -20.75 15.81
N SER A 499 2.81 -20.35 15.37
CA SER A 499 1.59 -21.17 15.45
C SER A 499 1.28 -21.89 14.14
N HIS A 500 1.74 -21.33 13.03
CA HIS A 500 1.54 -21.78 11.67
C HIS A 500 2.85 -21.60 10.88
N PRO A 501 3.93 -22.32 11.24
CA PRO A 501 5.19 -22.22 10.52
C PRO A 501 5.01 -22.58 9.04
N ALA A 502 5.78 -21.95 8.16
CA ALA A 502 5.78 -22.27 6.73
C ALA A 502 6.40 -23.66 6.49
N GLU A 503 5.74 -24.48 5.68
CA GLU A 503 6.27 -25.77 5.21
C GLU A 503 7.03 -25.57 3.91
N ASP A 504 8.37 -25.64 3.97
CA ASP A 504 9.20 -25.31 2.81
C ASP A 504 8.90 -26.23 1.61
N ASN A 505 8.64 -25.63 0.45
CA ASN A 505 8.33 -26.37 -0.77
C ASN A 505 9.11 -25.92 -2.01
N LEU A 506 10.11 -25.07 -1.84
CA LEU A 506 10.84 -24.46 -2.96
C LEU A 506 11.61 -25.52 -3.75
N GLU A 507 12.19 -26.51 -3.08
CA GLU A 507 12.93 -27.60 -3.72
C GLU A 507 12.04 -28.44 -4.64
N SER A 508 10.83 -28.79 -4.17
CA SER A 508 9.85 -29.55 -4.96
C SER A 508 9.35 -28.81 -6.20
N LEU A 509 9.56 -27.49 -6.26
CA LEU A 509 9.16 -26.62 -7.36
C LEU A 509 10.34 -26.21 -8.25
N GLY A 510 11.55 -26.71 -7.98
CA GLY A 510 12.77 -26.30 -8.70
C GLY A 510 13.16 -24.84 -8.44
N LEU A 511 12.72 -24.26 -7.32
CA LEU A 511 12.97 -22.87 -6.92
C LEU A 511 14.04 -22.77 -5.81
N ALA A 512 14.58 -23.90 -5.35
CA ALA A 512 15.70 -23.92 -4.41
C ALA A 512 17.00 -23.60 -5.14
N GLY A 513 17.60 -22.45 -4.85
CA GLY A 513 18.89 -22.04 -5.40
C GLY A 513 19.47 -20.81 -4.69
N PRO A 514 20.80 -20.61 -4.76
CA PRO A 514 21.42 -19.39 -4.24
C PRO A 514 20.89 -18.16 -5.02
N ALA A 515 20.78 -17.02 -4.34
CA ALA A 515 20.46 -15.76 -5.01
C ALA A 515 21.43 -15.56 -6.20
N PRO A 516 20.96 -15.11 -7.38
CA PRO A 516 21.88 -14.70 -8.44
C PRO A 516 22.81 -13.62 -7.87
N ARG A 517 24.12 -13.77 -8.14
CA ARG A 517 25.17 -12.89 -7.63
C ARG A 517 25.03 -11.46 -8.11
#